data_AF-A0A1G9TZH2-F1
#
_entry.id   AF-A0A1G9TZH2-F1
#
_cell.length_a   1.000
_cell.length_b   1.000
_cell.length_c   1.000
_cell.angle_alpha   90.00
_cell.angle_beta   90.00
_cell.angle_gamma   90.00
#
_symmetry.space_group_name_H-M   'P 1'
#
loop_
_entity.id
_entity.type
_entity.pdbx_description
1 polymer ?
#
loop_
_entity_poly.entity_id
_entity_poly.type
_entity_poly.pdbx_seq_one_letter_code
_entity_poly.pdbx_strand_id
1 'polypeptide(L)'
;MQPSIIFERERRDAERDRRIAEGRAIRAAAPARAEAIVSEAGRTGNGGPPTLKPADELRAIGELMYGPRWTTDLARDIGEDPRQVRRWLSGEATMPARPLAWARDEARKRARALLGLVGGEA
;
A
#
# COMPACT_ATOMS: atom_id res chain seq x y z
N MET A 1 0.49 -29.97 -38.02
CA MET A 1 1.44 -28.95 -37.52
C MET A 1 0.70 -28.12 -36.47
N GLN A 2 0.74 -28.54 -35.20
CA GLN A 2 0.02 -27.88 -34.11
C GLN A 2 0.89 -26.72 -33.59
N PRO A 3 0.44 -25.44 -33.68
CA PRO A 3 1.20 -24.34 -33.11
C PRO A 3 1.29 -24.50 -31.59
N SER A 4 2.53 -24.46 -31.12
CA SER A 4 2.99 -25.01 -29.86
C SER A 4 2.47 -24.22 -28.65
N ILE A 5 1.84 -24.95 -27.72
CA ILE A 5 1.45 -24.53 -26.36
C ILE A 5 2.59 -23.79 -25.63
N ILE A 6 3.84 -24.03 -26.04
CA ILE A 6 5.05 -23.39 -25.51
C ILE A 6 5.07 -21.88 -25.79
N PHE A 7 4.70 -21.43 -27.00
CA PHE A 7 4.70 -19.98 -27.35
C PHE A 7 3.65 -19.18 -26.58
N GLU A 8 2.49 -19.79 -26.34
CA GLU A 8 1.41 -19.25 -25.52
C GLU A 8 1.80 -19.10 -24.04
N ARG A 9 2.63 -20.04 -23.55
CA ARG A 9 3.17 -20.01 -22.19
C ARG A 9 4.26 -18.97 -22.04
N GLU A 10 5.17 -18.88 -23.00
CA GLU A 10 6.24 -17.88 -23.04
C GLU A 10 5.70 -16.45 -23.11
N ARG A 11 4.62 -16.21 -23.89
CA ARG A 11 3.96 -14.88 -23.91
C ARG A 11 3.35 -14.52 -22.56
N ARG A 12 2.68 -15.49 -21.90
CA ARG A 12 2.09 -15.28 -20.56
C ARG A 12 3.16 -15.06 -19.50
N ASP A 13 4.27 -15.77 -19.59
CA ASP A 13 5.41 -15.62 -18.69
C ASP A 13 6.11 -14.26 -18.89
N ALA A 14 6.34 -13.85 -20.13
CA ALA A 14 6.91 -12.54 -20.46
C ALA A 14 6.00 -11.38 -20.02
N GLU A 15 4.68 -11.52 -20.15
CA GLU A 15 3.74 -10.49 -19.70
C GLU A 15 3.64 -10.42 -18.17
N ARG A 16 3.71 -11.56 -17.49
CA ARG A 16 3.85 -11.61 -16.03
C ARG A 16 5.15 -10.94 -15.60
N ASP A 17 6.25 -11.24 -16.25
CA ASP A 17 7.56 -10.70 -15.90
C ASP A 17 7.65 -9.19 -16.19
N ARG A 18 6.97 -8.71 -17.25
CA ARG A 18 6.82 -7.28 -17.53
C ARG A 18 6.00 -6.57 -16.45
N ARG A 19 4.89 -7.18 -15.99
CA ARG A 19 4.10 -6.67 -14.85
C ARG A 19 4.89 -6.67 -13.54
N ILE A 20 5.69 -7.71 -13.31
CA ILE A 20 6.60 -7.78 -12.15
C ILE A 20 7.67 -6.68 -12.25
N ALA A 21 8.24 -6.45 -13.43
CA ALA A 21 9.23 -5.41 -13.67
C ALA A 21 8.63 -4.00 -13.51
N GLU A 22 7.42 -3.77 -14.01
CA GLU A 22 6.65 -2.53 -13.77
C GLU A 22 6.35 -2.37 -12.28
N GLY A 23 5.88 -3.40 -11.58
CA GLY A 23 5.66 -3.38 -10.14
C GLY A 23 6.94 -3.15 -9.33
N ARG A 24 8.09 -3.61 -9.83
CA ARG A 24 9.41 -3.39 -9.24
C ARG A 24 9.92 -1.97 -9.53
N ALA A 25 9.67 -1.44 -10.72
CA ALA A 25 9.97 -0.06 -11.10
C ALA A 25 9.11 0.93 -10.30
N ILE A 26 7.83 0.61 -10.05
CA ILE A 26 6.94 1.35 -9.15
C ILE A 26 7.41 1.27 -7.68
N ARG A 27 8.06 0.17 -7.25
CA ARG A 27 8.71 0.11 -5.93
C ARG A 27 10.04 0.86 -5.88
N ALA A 28 10.80 0.88 -6.97
CA ALA A 28 12.12 1.51 -7.07
C ALA A 28 12.01 3.03 -7.26
N ALA A 29 11.00 3.48 -8.00
CA ALA A 29 10.50 4.85 -7.95
C ALA A 29 9.72 4.98 -6.63
N ALA A 30 10.44 5.17 -5.52
CA ALA A 30 9.84 5.21 -4.19
C ALA A 30 8.57 6.07 -4.21
N PRO A 31 7.36 5.48 -4.06
CA PRO A 31 6.19 6.30 -3.79
C PRO A 31 6.53 7.07 -2.51
N ALA A 32 6.21 8.36 -2.49
CA ALA A 32 6.53 9.25 -1.39
C ALA A 32 6.33 8.51 -0.07
N ARG A 33 7.41 8.32 0.70
CA ARG A 33 7.36 7.68 2.03
C ARG A 33 6.21 8.32 2.81
N ALA A 34 5.57 7.57 3.70
CA ALA A 34 4.42 8.10 4.44
C ALA A 34 4.66 9.51 5.01
N GLU A 35 5.87 9.79 5.52
CA GLU A 35 6.31 11.11 5.99
C GLU A 35 6.26 12.21 4.92
N ALA A 36 6.67 11.91 3.69
CA ALA A 36 6.63 12.86 2.58
C ALA A 36 5.18 13.15 2.14
N ILE A 37 4.31 12.13 2.14
CA ILE A 37 2.86 12.30 1.89
C ILE A 37 2.23 13.19 2.95
N VAL A 38 2.53 12.94 4.23
CA VAL A 38 2.04 13.75 5.35
C VAL A 38 2.55 15.18 5.26
N SER A 39 3.83 15.36 4.93
CA SER A 39 4.44 16.70 4.76
C SER A 39 3.82 17.49 3.62
N GLU A 40 3.46 16.84 2.51
CA GLU A 40 2.73 17.47 1.40
C GLU A 40 1.29 17.84 1.79
N ALA A 41 0.59 16.94 2.49
CA ALA A 41 -0.76 17.19 2.99
C ALA A 41 -0.80 18.34 4.01
N GLY A 42 0.25 18.49 4.82
CA GLY A 42 0.38 19.62 5.75
C GLY A 42 0.61 20.97 5.07
N ARG A 43 1.18 20.99 3.85
CA ARG A 43 1.42 22.22 3.07
C ARG A 43 0.16 22.74 2.39
N THR A 44 -0.75 21.85 2.02
CA THR A 44 -2.09 22.24 1.56
C THR A 44 -2.92 22.61 2.80
N GLY A 45 -2.80 23.85 3.27
CA GLY A 45 -3.26 24.40 4.56
C GLY A 45 -4.74 24.25 4.97
N ASN A 46 -5.49 23.34 4.35
CA ASN A 46 -6.87 22.99 4.70
C ASN A 46 -6.99 21.70 5.53
N GLY A 47 -5.89 21.05 5.92
CA GLY A 47 -5.92 19.85 6.78
C GLY A 47 -6.72 18.66 6.21
N GLY A 48 -7.09 18.74 4.94
CA GLY A 48 -7.88 17.71 4.26
C GLY A 48 -7.02 16.49 3.93
N PRO A 49 -7.61 15.29 3.87
CA PRO A 49 -6.85 14.10 3.52
C PRO A 49 -6.29 14.23 2.09
N PRO A 50 -5.04 13.80 1.85
CA PRO A 50 -4.48 13.79 0.50
C PRO A 50 -5.29 12.86 -0.40
N THR A 51 -5.49 13.25 -1.66
CA THR A 51 -6.11 12.40 -2.69
C THR A 51 -5.12 11.33 -3.15
N LEU A 52 -5.13 10.18 -2.47
CA LEU A 52 -4.23 9.05 -2.75
C LEU A 52 -4.95 7.92 -3.49
N LYS A 53 -4.18 7.15 -4.27
CA LYS A 53 -4.66 5.84 -4.73
C LYS A 53 -4.80 4.91 -3.53
N PRO A 54 -5.76 3.97 -3.54
CA PRO A 54 -5.98 3.04 -2.45
C PRO A 54 -4.70 2.31 -1.97
N ALA A 55 -3.85 1.86 -2.91
CA ALA A 55 -2.61 1.15 -2.58
C ALA A 55 -1.56 2.07 -1.92
N ASP A 56 -1.46 3.32 -2.35
CA ASP A 56 -0.52 4.31 -1.78
C ASP A 56 -0.97 4.70 -0.37
N GLU A 57 -2.28 4.84 -0.16
CA GLU A 57 -2.85 5.08 1.17
C GLU A 57 -2.63 3.90 2.11
N LEU A 58 -2.88 2.66 1.66
CA LEU A 58 -2.62 1.47 2.47
C LEU A 58 -1.14 1.38 2.89
N ARG A 59 -0.23 1.69 1.96
CA ARG A 59 1.21 1.78 2.25
C ARG A 59 1.48 2.82 3.32
N ALA A 60 1.00 4.05 3.14
CA ALA A 60 1.27 5.13 4.07
C ALA A 60 0.79 4.80 5.49
N ILE A 61 -0.43 4.27 5.60
CA ILE A 61 -1.00 3.80 6.86
C ILE A 61 -0.15 2.68 7.47
N GLY A 62 0.23 1.68 6.67
CA GLY A 62 1.05 0.56 7.13
C GLY A 62 2.41 1.02 7.67
N GLU A 63 3.12 1.86 6.91
CA GLU A 63 4.42 2.43 7.30
C GLU A 63 4.33 3.22 8.62
N LEU A 64 3.29 4.05 8.78
CA LEU A 64 3.10 4.83 10.02
C LEU A 64 2.74 3.95 11.23
N MET A 65 1.98 2.87 11.03
CA MET A 65 1.53 2.03 12.14
C MET A 65 2.57 1.01 12.60
N TYR A 66 3.40 0.49 11.69
CA TYR A 66 4.30 -0.65 11.97
C TYR A 66 5.76 -0.40 11.59
N GLY A 67 6.07 0.75 10.98
CA GLY A 67 7.42 1.12 10.57
C GLY A 67 7.90 0.45 9.26
N PRO A 68 9.21 0.36 9.02
CA PRO A 68 9.77 -0.03 7.71
C PRO A 68 9.38 -1.43 7.21
N ARG A 69 9.02 -2.35 8.11
CA ARG A 69 8.68 -3.76 7.79
C ARG A 69 7.18 -4.05 7.97
N TRP A 70 6.34 -3.06 7.70
CA TRP A 70 4.91 -3.08 7.97
C TRP A 70 4.07 -4.16 7.27
N THR A 71 4.48 -4.66 6.10
CA THR A 71 3.61 -5.48 5.25
C THR A 71 3.13 -6.76 5.94
N THR A 72 4.01 -7.42 6.69
CA THR A 72 3.67 -8.67 7.37
C THR A 72 2.71 -8.43 8.54
N ASP A 73 2.92 -7.35 9.29
CA ASP A 73 2.09 -7.05 10.48
C ASP A 73 0.72 -6.54 10.06
N LEU A 74 0.65 -5.66 9.05
CA LEU A 74 -0.63 -5.24 8.49
C LEU A 74 -1.41 -6.43 7.93
N ALA A 75 -0.76 -7.31 7.15
CA ALA A 75 -1.40 -8.48 6.56
C ALA A 75 -2.01 -9.39 7.62
N ARG A 76 -1.30 -9.61 8.73
CA ARG A 76 -1.79 -10.37 9.88
C ARG A 76 -3.06 -9.75 10.46
N ASP A 77 -3.08 -8.45 10.66
CA ASP A 77 -4.20 -7.77 11.31
C ASP A 77 -5.45 -7.67 10.42
N ILE A 78 -5.29 -7.55 9.10
CA ILE A 78 -6.41 -7.58 8.14
C ILE A 78 -6.85 -9.01 7.78
N GLY A 79 -6.12 -10.04 8.21
CA GLY A 79 -6.41 -11.45 7.90
C GLY A 79 -6.08 -11.85 6.46
N GLU A 80 -5.05 -11.27 5.86
CA GLU A 80 -4.63 -11.49 4.47
C GLU A 80 -3.21 -12.05 4.39
N ASP A 81 -2.86 -12.63 3.25
CA ASP A 81 -1.49 -13.08 3.01
C ASP A 81 -0.56 -11.88 2.69
N PRO A 82 0.67 -11.81 3.26
CA PRO A 82 1.61 -10.73 2.95
C PRO A 82 1.95 -10.58 1.46
N ARG A 83 1.87 -11.67 0.68
CA ARG A 83 1.99 -11.65 -0.78
C ARG A 83 0.79 -10.98 -1.43
N GLN A 84 -0.41 -11.19 -0.91
CA GLN A 84 -1.63 -10.54 -1.43
C GLN A 84 -1.55 -9.02 -1.24
N VAL A 85 -1.09 -8.56 -0.06
CA VAL A 85 -0.81 -7.13 0.16
C VAL A 85 0.21 -6.62 -0.85
N ARG A 86 1.29 -7.36 -1.09
CA ARG A 86 2.32 -7.00 -2.09
C ARG A 86 1.77 -6.92 -3.53
N ARG A 87 0.79 -7.75 -3.89
CA ARG A 87 0.12 -7.75 -5.20
C ARG A 87 -0.78 -6.52 -5.36
N TRP A 88 -1.47 -6.10 -4.30
CA TRP A 88 -2.21 -4.83 -4.32
C TRP A 88 -1.28 -3.63 -4.53
N LEU A 89 -0.14 -3.62 -3.83
CA LEU A 89 0.84 -2.55 -3.95
C LEU A 89 1.55 -2.49 -5.31
N SER A 90 1.67 -3.61 -6.02
CA SER A 90 2.22 -3.63 -7.38
C SER A 90 1.16 -3.43 -8.47
N GLY A 91 -0.13 -3.37 -8.11
CA GLY A 91 -1.23 -3.32 -9.07
C GLY A 91 -1.52 -4.66 -9.76
N GLU A 92 -0.87 -5.76 -9.34
CA GLU A 92 -1.13 -7.11 -9.85
C GLU A 92 -2.50 -7.67 -9.42
N ALA A 93 -3.13 -7.04 -8.42
CA ALA A 93 -4.49 -7.34 -8.00
C ALA A 93 -5.22 -6.07 -7.57
N THR A 94 -6.52 -6.00 -7.85
CA THR A 94 -7.38 -4.96 -7.33
C THR A 94 -7.54 -5.15 -5.83
N MET A 95 -7.33 -4.06 -5.06
CA MET A 95 -7.55 -4.08 -3.63
C MET A 95 -9.05 -3.99 -3.32
N PRO A 96 -9.61 -4.92 -2.52
CA PRO A 96 -10.98 -4.79 -2.05
C PRO A 96 -11.13 -3.56 -1.13
N ALA A 97 -12.36 -3.04 -1.00
CA ALA A 97 -12.63 -1.88 -0.14
C ALA A 97 -12.39 -2.18 1.36
N ARG A 98 -12.64 -3.43 1.78
CA ARG A 98 -12.61 -3.83 3.19
C ARG A 98 -11.22 -3.68 3.86
N PRO A 99 -10.10 -4.18 3.29
CA PRO A 99 -8.77 -3.96 3.85
C PRO A 99 -8.41 -2.49 4.10
N LEU A 100 -8.73 -1.61 3.13
CA LEU A 100 -8.43 -0.19 3.27
C LEU A 100 -9.33 0.48 4.32
N ALA A 101 -10.62 0.13 4.36
CA ALA A 101 -11.54 0.63 5.39
C ALA A 101 -11.05 0.26 6.79
N TRP A 102 -10.67 -1.00 7.00
CA TRP A 102 -10.10 -1.45 8.26
C TRP A 102 -8.83 -0.68 8.63
N ALA A 103 -7.91 -0.50 7.68
CA ALA A 103 -6.64 0.20 7.92
C ALA A 103 -6.88 1.65 8.35
N ARG A 104 -7.85 2.33 7.72
CA ARG A 104 -8.27 3.69 8.10
C ARG A 104 -8.85 3.74 9.51
N ASP A 105 -9.71 2.80 9.86
CA ASP A 105 -10.35 2.75 11.18
C ASP A 105 -9.32 2.50 12.29
N GLU A 106 -8.43 1.54 12.08
CA GLU A 106 -7.37 1.22 13.04
C GLU A 106 -6.37 2.37 13.18
N ALA A 107 -5.99 3.02 12.08
CA ALA A 107 -5.13 4.21 12.11
C ALA A 107 -5.77 5.34 12.93
N ARG A 108 -7.07 5.63 12.73
CA ARG A 108 -7.81 6.63 13.51
C ARG A 108 -7.84 6.28 15.00
N LYS A 109 -8.05 5.01 15.33
CA LYS A 109 -8.08 4.53 16.72
C LYS A 109 -6.72 4.74 17.39
N ARG A 110 -5.62 4.32 16.73
CA ARG A 110 -4.25 4.50 17.24
C ARG A 110 -3.87 5.97 17.35
N ALA A 111 -4.23 6.80 16.36
CA ALA A 111 -3.99 8.24 16.42
C ALA A 111 -4.70 8.90 17.61
N ARG A 112 -5.96 8.56 17.87
CA ARG A 112 -6.69 9.04 19.05
C ARG A 112 -6.02 8.60 20.36
N ALA A 113 -5.59 7.35 20.44
CA ALA A 113 -4.89 6.83 21.62
C ALA A 113 -3.55 7.54 21.84
N LEU A 114 -2.78 7.78 20.77
CA LEU A 114 -1.54 8.51 20.82
C LEU A 114 -1.76 9.96 21.25
N LEU A 115 -2.70 10.68 20.64
CA LEU A 115 -3.05 12.05 21.03
C LEU A 115 -3.51 12.15 22.49
N GLY A 116 -4.27 11.16 22.97
CA GLY A 116 -4.66 11.07 24.38
C GLY A 116 -3.49 10.83 25.32
N LEU A 117 -2.43 10.13 24.86
CA LEU A 117 -1.23 9.86 25.64
C LEU A 117 -0.25 11.04 25.65
N VAL A 118 -0.04 11.69 24.51
CA VAL A 118 0.93 12.81 24.40
C VAL A 118 0.34 14.14 24.86
N GLY A 119 -1.00 14.24 24.93
CA GLY A 119 -1.70 15.51 25.14
C GLY A 119 -1.71 16.36 23.86
N GLY A 120 -2.66 17.29 23.75
CA GLY A 120 -2.54 18.36 22.75
C GLY A 120 -1.43 19.30 23.23
N GLU A 121 -0.49 19.67 22.35
CA GLU A 121 0.37 20.83 22.62
C GLU A 121 -0.55 22.01 22.98
N ALA A 122 -0.47 22.45 24.23
CA ALA A 122 -1.18 23.61 24.75
C ALA A 122 -0.42 24.89 24.38
#